data_AF-A0A2S7VIL6-F1
#
_entry.id   AF-A0A2S7VIL6-F1
#
_cell.length_a   1.000
_cell.length_b   1.000
_cell.length_c   1.000
_cell.angle_alpha   90.00
_cell.angle_beta   90.00
_cell.angle_gamma   90.00
#
_symmetry.space_group_name_H-M   'P 1'
#
loop_
_entity.id
_entity.type
_entity.pdbx_description
1 polymer ?
#
loop_
_entity_poly.entity_id
_entity_poly.type
_entity_poly.pdbx_seq_one_letter_code
_entity_poly.pdbx_strand_id
1 'polypeptide(L)'
;MKKLIITSLISSTILLTGCNAIKEQAAGMVLGDKFVQANEQLNHCDLSSLTYLKSAAADDKNPIVQNAALLVLGAHFAADGNMRAVDTMAQKIANMSDTTTFAEQRKAIIESGKETAKDRIENGFTANCK
;
A
#
# COMPACT_ATOMS: atom_id res chain seq x y z
N MET A 1 16.30 36.59 -27.31
CA MET A 1 14.98 36.52 -28.00
C MET A 1 14.81 35.06 -28.45
N LYS A 2 13.79 34.27 -28.13
CA LYS A 2 12.44 34.48 -27.60
C LYS A 2 12.14 33.35 -26.59
N LYS A 3 11.49 33.72 -25.50
CA LYS A 3 10.78 32.81 -24.59
C LYS A 3 9.66 32.12 -25.37
N LEU A 4 9.55 30.79 -25.27
CA LEU A 4 8.31 30.09 -25.56
C LEU A 4 7.72 29.64 -24.23
N ILE A 5 6.81 30.49 -23.76
CA ILE A 5 5.89 30.22 -22.66
C ILE A 5 4.87 29.22 -23.24
N ILE A 6 4.89 27.97 -22.78
CA ILE A 6 3.78 27.04 -22.99
C ILE A 6 2.85 27.21 -21.79
N THR A 7 1.98 28.22 -21.94
CA THR A 7 0.85 28.48 -21.07
C THR A 7 -0.23 27.42 -21.30
N SER A 8 -0.73 26.87 -20.20
CA SER A 8 -2.14 26.55 -19.96
C SER A 8 -2.83 25.53 -20.89
N LEU A 9 -2.69 24.25 -20.57
CA LEU A 9 -3.79 23.29 -20.49
C LEU A 9 -3.38 22.37 -19.31
N ILE A 10 -4.15 22.16 -18.24
CA ILE A 10 -5.45 21.50 -18.24
C ILE A 10 -6.26 22.09 -17.08
N SER A 11 -7.08 23.10 -17.39
CA SER A 11 -8.22 23.46 -16.55
C SER A 11 -9.40 22.60 -17.01
N SER A 12 -9.36 21.33 -16.64
CA SER A 12 -10.47 20.40 -16.84
C SER A 12 -10.68 19.67 -15.53
N THR A 13 -11.66 20.16 -14.77
CA THR A 13 -12.43 19.39 -13.81
C THR A 13 -13.05 18.19 -14.53
N ILE A 14 -12.24 17.19 -14.82
CA ILE A 14 -12.71 15.83 -15.06
C ILE A 14 -13.05 15.32 -13.67
N LEU A 15 -14.31 15.04 -13.44
CA LEU A 15 -14.80 14.32 -12.27
C LEU A 15 -13.98 13.02 -12.15
N LEU A 16 -12.99 13.02 -11.26
CA LEU A 16 -11.99 11.97 -11.07
C LEU A 16 -12.55 10.77 -10.28
N THR A 17 -13.76 10.32 -10.61
CA THR A 17 -14.26 9.02 -10.14
C THR A 17 -13.49 7.85 -10.78
N GLY A 18 -12.70 8.09 -11.83
CA GLY A 18 -11.87 7.10 -12.52
C GLY A 18 -10.42 6.96 -12.04
N CYS A 19 -9.95 7.76 -11.08
CA CYS A 19 -8.55 7.70 -10.65
C CYS A 19 -8.24 6.43 -9.83
N ASN A 20 -9.23 5.90 -9.11
CA ASN A 20 -9.07 4.66 -8.35
C ASN A 20 -9.06 3.44 -9.27
N ALA A 21 -9.99 3.36 -10.24
CA ALA A 21 -10.04 2.25 -11.19
C ALA A 21 -8.76 2.12 -12.04
N ILE A 22 -8.16 3.23 -12.48
CA ILE A 22 -6.89 3.21 -13.23
C ILE A 22 -5.72 2.79 -12.34
N LYS A 23 -5.70 3.22 -11.07
CA LYS A 23 -4.67 2.80 -10.09
C LYS A 23 -4.80 1.31 -9.75
N GLU A 24 -6.03 0.81 -9.57
CA GLU A 24 -6.31 -0.60 -9.33
C GLU A 24 -5.94 -1.46 -10.54
N GLN A 25 -6.25 -1.02 -11.75
CA GLN A 25 -5.88 -1.73 -12.98
C GLN A 25 -4.36 -1.74 -13.18
N ALA A 26 -3.67 -0.62 -12.94
CA ALA A 26 -2.22 -0.56 -12.98
C ALA A 26 -1.57 -1.42 -11.88
N ALA A 27 -2.15 -1.43 -10.67
CA ALA A 27 -1.73 -2.29 -9.59
C ALA A 27 -1.94 -3.78 -9.93
N GLY A 28 -3.06 -4.15 -10.56
CA GLY A 28 -3.34 -5.50 -11.04
C GLY A 28 -2.34 -5.97 -12.10
N MET A 29 -1.91 -5.08 -13.00
CA MET A 29 -0.87 -5.40 -14.00
C MET A 29 0.51 -5.67 -13.40
N VAL A 30 0.85 -5.04 -12.26
CA VAL A 30 2.18 -5.13 -11.64
C VAL A 30 2.20 -6.15 -10.49
N LEU A 31 1.15 -6.20 -9.68
CA LEU A 31 1.04 -6.98 -8.45
C LEU A 31 0.15 -8.22 -8.61
N GLY A 32 -0.68 -8.26 -9.65
CA GLY A 32 -1.66 -9.30 -9.91
C GLY A 32 -3.00 -9.06 -9.21
N ASP A 33 -4.09 -9.47 -9.87
CA ASP A 33 -5.46 -9.29 -9.36
C ASP A 33 -5.68 -9.92 -7.98
N LYS A 34 -5.02 -11.06 -7.73
CA LYS A 34 -5.06 -11.73 -6.41
C LYS A 34 -4.49 -10.85 -5.30
N PHE A 35 -3.45 -10.07 -5.60
CA PHE A 35 -2.88 -9.13 -4.64
C PHE A 35 -3.83 -7.97 -4.36
N VAL A 36 -4.38 -7.38 -5.42
CA VAL A 36 -5.36 -6.28 -5.30
C VAL A 36 -6.56 -6.72 -4.48
N GLN A 37 -7.12 -7.90 -4.78
CA GLN A 37 -8.24 -8.47 -4.02
C GLN A 37 -7.88 -8.73 -2.55
N ALA A 38 -6.69 -9.27 -2.28
CA ALA A 38 -6.23 -9.55 -0.92
C ALA A 38 -6.09 -8.28 -0.07
N ASN A 39 -5.58 -7.19 -0.67
CA ASN A 39 -5.49 -5.89 -0.03
C ASN A 39 -6.88 -5.31 0.26
N GLU A 40 -7.80 -5.40 -0.70
CA GLU A 40 -9.17 -4.92 -0.53
C GLU A 40 -9.95 -5.67 0.55
N GLN A 41 -9.77 -6.99 0.62
CA GLN A 41 -10.31 -7.80 1.72
C GLN A 41 -9.82 -7.30 3.08
N LEU A 42 -8.53 -6.96 3.18
CA LEU A 42 -7.94 -6.47 4.43
C LEU A 42 -8.43 -5.07 4.84
N ASN A 43 -8.80 -4.24 3.86
CA ASN A 43 -9.47 -2.95 4.08
C ASN A 43 -10.94 -3.10 4.52
N HIS A 44 -11.56 -4.24 4.20
CA HIS A 44 -12.87 -4.64 4.71
C HIS A 44 -12.78 -5.53 5.96
N CYS A 45 -11.61 -5.58 6.60
CA CYS A 45 -11.35 -6.43 7.75
C CYS A 45 -11.64 -7.92 7.57
N ASP A 46 -11.66 -8.39 6.32
CA ASP A 46 -11.60 -9.80 5.99
C ASP A 46 -10.14 -10.28 6.08
N LEU A 47 -9.84 -10.95 7.20
CA LEU A 47 -8.50 -11.44 7.51
C LEU A 47 -8.12 -12.72 6.76
N SER A 48 -9.01 -13.29 5.93
CA SER A 48 -8.72 -14.50 5.15
C SER A 48 -7.56 -14.31 4.17
N SER A 49 -7.32 -13.07 3.72
CA SER A 49 -6.25 -12.68 2.81
C SER A 49 -4.86 -12.67 3.45
N LEU A 50 -4.76 -12.66 4.79
CA LEU A 50 -3.49 -12.60 5.51
C LEU A 50 -2.57 -13.78 5.17
N THR A 51 -3.12 -14.98 4.93
CA THR A 51 -2.31 -16.15 4.56
C THR A 51 -1.59 -15.93 3.23
N TYR A 52 -2.30 -15.39 2.24
CA TYR A 52 -1.71 -15.08 0.94
C TYR A 52 -0.66 -13.98 1.06
N LEU A 53 -0.98 -12.86 1.73
CA LEU A 53 -0.05 -11.74 1.90
C LEU A 53 1.22 -12.14 2.68
N LYS A 54 1.08 -12.99 3.71
CA LYS A 54 2.23 -13.53 4.46
C LYS A 54 3.12 -14.41 3.60
N SER A 55 2.55 -15.24 2.73
CA SER A 55 3.33 -16.02 1.76
C SER A 55 4.03 -15.08 0.79
N ALA A 56 3.31 -14.17 0.14
CA ALA A 56 3.89 -13.22 -0.79
C ALA A 56 5.06 -12.41 -0.18
N ALA A 57 4.93 -11.97 1.07
CA ALA A 57 5.97 -11.26 1.81
C ALA A 57 7.20 -12.12 2.17
N ALA A 58 7.04 -13.44 2.27
CA ALA A 58 8.10 -14.35 2.67
C ALA A 58 8.95 -14.81 1.47
N ASP A 59 8.32 -15.22 0.38
CA ASP A 59 8.96 -16.02 -0.67
C ASP A 59 8.45 -15.77 -2.11
N ASP A 60 7.80 -14.63 -2.40
CA ASP A 60 7.41 -14.34 -3.78
C ASP A 60 8.64 -14.15 -4.69
N LYS A 61 8.58 -14.76 -5.88
CA LYS A 61 9.66 -14.68 -6.88
C LYS A 61 9.79 -13.30 -7.49
N ASN A 62 8.74 -12.48 -7.42
CA ASN A 62 8.75 -11.10 -7.86
C ASN A 62 9.04 -10.17 -6.65
N PRO A 63 10.22 -9.54 -6.60
CA PRO A 63 10.58 -8.64 -5.49
C PRO A 63 9.61 -7.46 -5.31
N ILE A 64 8.92 -7.04 -6.37
CA ILE A 64 7.90 -5.98 -6.31
C ILE A 64 6.69 -6.46 -5.50
N VAL A 65 6.21 -7.68 -5.78
CA VAL A 65 5.08 -8.29 -5.06
C VAL A 65 5.47 -8.57 -3.61
N GLN A 66 6.67 -9.08 -3.38
CA GLN A 66 7.19 -9.32 -2.03
C GLN A 66 7.24 -8.01 -1.21
N ASN A 67 7.80 -6.94 -1.78
CA ASN A 67 7.89 -5.65 -1.11
C ASN A 67 6.50 -5.04 -0.85
N ALA A 68 5.60 -5.10 -1.85
CA ALA A 68 4.23 -4.65 -1.70
C ALA A 68 3.50 -5.42 -0.58
N ALA A 69 3.69 -6.73 -0.48
CA ALA A 69 3.10 -7.55 0.57
C ALA A 69 3.63 -7.17 1.97
N LEU A 70 4.93 -6.89 2.10
CA LEU A 70 5.53 -6.40 3.34
C LEU A 70 4.95 -5.04 3.75
N LEU A 71 4.73 -4.13 2.80
CA LEU A 71 4.12 -2.82 3.03
C LEU A 71 2.66 -2.96 3.49
N VAL A 72 1.84 -3.76 2.79
CA VAL A 72 0.43 -4.00 3.14
C VAL A 72 0.29 -4.64 4.53
N LEU A 73 1.08 -5.68 4.82
CA LEU A 73 1.10 -6.30 6.15
C LEU A 73 1.56 -5.32 7.22
N GLY A 74 2.60 -4.54 6.93
CA GLY A 74 3.09 -3.49 7.82
C GLY A 74 2.01 -2.46 8.13
N ALA A 75 1.28 -1.98 7.11
CA ALA A 75 0.21 -1.00 7.26
C ALA A 75 -0.94 -1.55 8.12
N HIS A 76 -1.35 -2.80 7.88
CA HIS A 76 -2.33 -3.48 8.72
C HIS A 76 -1.87 -3.58 10.18
N PHE A 77 -0.62 -4.01 10.42
CA PHE A 77 -0.08 -4.07 11.79
C PHE A 77 0.06 -2.70 12.43
N ALA A 78 0.37 -1.65 11.66
CA ALA A 78 0.43 -0.29 12.16
C ALA A 78 -0.96 0.20 12.60
N ALA A 79 -1.99 -0.05 11.79
CA ALA A 79 -3.39 0.25 12.14
C ALA A 79 -3.85 -0.50 13.40
N ASP A 80 -3.39 -1.74 13.58
CA ASP A 80 -3.70 -2.57 14.74
C ASP A 80 -2.87 -2.24 16.00
N GLY A 81 -1.88 -1.34 15.88
CA GLY A 81 -0.98 -0.93 16.95
C GLY A 81 0.18 -1.90 17.22
N ASN A 82 0.42 -2.89 16.36
CA ASN A 82 1.48 -3.89 16.52
C ASN A 82 2.84 -3.39 15.99
N MET A 83 3.47 -2.50 16.76
CA MET A 83 4.74 -1.87 16.35
C MET A 83 5.91 -2.85 16.20
N ARG A 84 5.91 -3.98 16.93
CA ARG A 84 6.95 -5.01 16.77
C ARG A 84 6.89 -5.66 15.39
N ALA A 85 5.68 -5.93 14.89
CA ALA A 85 5.50 -6.45 13.55
C ALA A 85 5.86 -5.40 12.49
N VAL A 86 5.51 -4.12 12.71
CA VAL A 86 5.94 -3.00 11.87
C VAL A 86 7.46 -2.95 11.73
N ASP A 87 8.20 -3.01 12.84
CA ASP A 87 9.66 -3.00 12.84
C ASP A 87 10.23 -4.19 12.05
N THR A 88 9.60 -5.36 12.18
CA THR A 88 10.01 -6.56 11.42
C THR A 88 9.82 -6.36 9.91
N MET A 89 8.69 -5.78 9.48
CA MET A 89 8.43 -5.50 8.07
C MET A 89 9.39 -4.42 7.53
N ALA A 90 9.59 -3.33 8.28
CA ALA A 90 10.51 -2.26 7.90
C ALA A 90 11.95 -2.76 7.74
N GLN A 91 12.42 -3.63 8.64
CA GLN A 91 13.75 -4.21 8.53
C GLN A 91 13.88 -5.10 7.29
N LYS A 92 12.85 -5.91 6.99
CA LYS A 92 12.85 -6.74 5.78
C LYS A 92 12.92 -5.89 4.52
N ILE A 93 12.12 -4.83 4.42
CA ILE A 93 12.12 -3.93 3.26
C ILE A 93 13.46 -3.21 3.13
N ALA A 94 14.02 -2.69 4.23
CA ALA A 94 15.33 -2.05 4.22
C ALA A 94 16.45 -3.01 3.79
N ASN A 95 16.36 -4.30 4.14
CA ASN A 95 17.33 -5.30 3.69
C ASN A 95 17.18 -5.67 2.20
N MET A 96 16.07 -5.31 1.55
CA MET A 96 15.83 -5.53 0.12
C MET A 96 16.24 -4.32 -0.75
N SER A 97 16.62 -3.20 -0.14
CA SER A 97 16.88 -1.93 -0.83
C SER A 97 18.14 -1.26 -0.30
N ASP A 98 19.11 -0.98 -1.17
CA ASP A 98 20.33 -0.25 -0.79
C ASP A 98 20.10 1.27 -0.63
N THR A 99 18.90 1.76 -0.94
CA THR A 99 18.61 3.19 -1.06
C THR A 99 17.73 3.74 0.05
N THR A 100 17.19 2.88 0.92
CA THR A 100 16.26 3.29 1.97
C THR A 100 16.65 2.69 3.31
N THR A 101 16.60 3.51 4.34
CA THR A 101 16.93 3.11 5.71
C THR A 101 15.74 2.45 6.40
N PHE A 102 16.02 1.68 7.44
CA PHE A 102 14.99 1.17 8.36
C PHE A 102 14.04 2.29 8.85
N ALA A 103 14.58 3.46 9.22
CA ALA A 103 13.78 4.56 9.75
C ALA A 103 12.81 5.12 8.70
N GLU A 104 13.25 5.25 7.44
CA GLU A 104 12.40 5.70 6.33
C GLU A 104 11.30 4.69 6.04
N GLN A 105 11.63 3.39 5.99
CA GLN A 105 10.64 2.34 5.76
C GLN A 105 9.64 2.23 6.89
N ARG A 106 10.10 2.31 8.14
CA ARG A 106 9.23 2.33 9.32
C ARG A 106 8.26 3.51 9.28
N LYS A 107 8.74 4.70 8.92
CA LYS A 107 7.88 5.89 8.77
C LYS A 107 6.84 5.68 7.67
N ALA A 108 7.26 5.18 6.50
CA ALA A 108 6.35 4.92 5.38
C ALA A 108 5.24 3.91 5.75
N ILE A 109 5.60 2.83 6.44
CA ILE A 109 4.63 1.83 6.92
C ILE A 109 3.64 2.44 7.91
N ILE A 110 4.09 3.29 8.84
CA ILE A 110 3.21 3.94 9.82
C ILE A 110 2.23 4.88 9.12
N GLU A 111 2.69 5.69 8.15
CA GLU A 111 1.79 6.56 7.38
C GLU A 111 0.79 5.73 6.56
N SER A 112 1.25 4.65 5.92
CA SER A 112 0.35 3.72 5.21
C SER A 112 -0.69 3.10 6.15
N GLY A 113 -0.32 2.78 7.39
CA GLY A 113 -1.25 2.26 8.38
C GLY A 113 -2.33 3.26 8.80
N LYS A 114 -2.02 4.57 8.80
CA LYS A 114 -3.04 5.61 9.03
C LYS A 114 -4.04 5.68 7.88
N GLU A 115 -3.57 5.59 6.65
CA GLU A 115 -4.46 5.54 5.48
C GLU A 115 -5.32 4.26 5.49
N THR A 116 -4.73 3.09 5.77
CA THR A 116 -5.50 1.84 5.95
C THR A 116 -6.57 1.96 7.04
N ALA A 117 -6.25 2.58 8.19
CA ALA A 117 -7.21 2.81 9.26
C ALA A 117 -8.36 3.73 8.81
N LYS A 118 -8.05 4.75 8.01
CA LYS A 118 -9.03 5.67 7.43
C LYS A 118 -9.93 4.97 6.42
N ASP A 119 -9.36 4.20 5.49
CA ASP A 119 -10.11 3.44 4.47
C ASP A 119 -11.11 2.47 5.13
N ARG A 120 -10.69 1.78 6.20
CA ARG A 120 -11.58 0.91 6.99
C ARG A 120 -12.76 1.67 7.59
N ILE A 121 -12.50 2.82 8.20
CA ILE A 121 -13.56 3.67 8.78
C ILE A 121 -14.53 4.13 7.68
N GLU A 122 -14.00 4.56 6.54
CA GLU A 122 -14.82 4.98 5.39
C GLU A 122 -15.69 3.84 4.85
N ASN A 123 -15.20 2.60 4.93
CA ASN A 123 -15.93 1.39 4.58
C ASN A 123 -16.89 0.89 5.68
N GLY A 124 -17.01 1.58 6.81
CA GLY A 124 -17.92 1.23 7.91
C GLY A 124 -17.37 0.21 8.92
N PHE A 125 -16.05 0.01 8.94
CA PHE A 125 -15.35 -0.88 9.87
C PHE A 125 -14.60 -0.11 10.97
N THR A 126 -14.12 -0.84 11.97
CA THR A 126 -13.19 -0.32 12.97
C THR A 126 -11.80 -0.06 12.36
N ALA A 127 -11.10 0.96 12.87
CA ALA A 127 -9.76 1.32 12.39
C ALA A 127 -8.74 0.16 12.49
N ASN A 128 -8.84 -0.58 13.59
CA ASN A 128 -8.19 -1.87 13.78
C ASN A 128 -9.23 -2.95 13.55
N CYS A 129 -8.90 -4.06 12.89
CA CYS A 129 -9.88 -5.10 12.52
C CYS A 129 -10.27 -5.99 13.71
N LYS A 130 -10.62 -5.36 14.83
CA LYS A 130 -11.03 -5.95 16.10
C LYS A 130 -12.48 -5.58 16.41
#